data_AF-A0A9K3LVT2-F1
#
_entry.id   AF-A0A9K3LVT2-F1
#
_cell.length_a   1.000
_cell.length_b   1.000
_cell.length_c   1.000
_cell.angle_alpha   90.00
_cell.angle_beta   90.00
_cell.angle_gamma   90.00
#
_symmetry.space_group_name_H-M   'P 1'
#
loop_
_entity.id
_entity.type
_entity.pdbx_description
1 polymer ?
#
loop_
_entity_poly.entity_id
_entity_poly.type
_entity_poly.pdbx_seq_one_letter_code
_entity_poly.pdbx_strand_id
1 'polypeptide(L)'
;MNSKKTNSGYGIKDIDDDVEQALQQDASSATPTPPPPLTAEERRIQKLLAEGAYHLPNNQAWYQDFLQYICNNHPIFSVCFQSPLHPISKGMRAVGLLGSVMVGLVLTNIIYMWQLSTEDETEEPEEAIFQLSAGGFAVYNGTSVTYINDDNVVAKYTQFEISSTAMLVLWTVGSAAHSLFDSFLWYASSCQCCNDKDDDDDNNNQPQQPSKWRKYCNILIVIMVIVISTAATLAVVIRAMIEDSDSGQDSANAILGTMDKNNNNNNNTELSQLMNKDAATPLTNKKNYDFLQDYAIELVLAWFVWFFIIEGILFSGILSCGGRFFPNMLGGWPYEMKQEQKKKNSMDKTHPQPINVIRNSKNIAVESKKKNKRQGAQKKESVNDDSYINTKKMKKNKKTTKAPSTGTKSGKKKSITNNKGLKVKSLD
;
A
#
# COMPACT_ATOMS: atom_id res chain seq x y z
N MET A 1 -46.91 -60.18 -19.29
CA MET A 1 -46.30 -60.19 -17.93
C MET A 1 -46.51 -58.82 -17.33
N ASN A 2 -47.45 -58.71 -16.38
CA ASN A 2 -47.89 -57.44 -15.79
C ASN A 2 -46.99 -57.04 -14.61
N SER A 3 -46.25 -55.94 -14.75
CA SER A 3 -45.49 -55.31 -13.67
C SER A 3 -46.32 -54.21 -13.02
N LYS A 4 -46.81 -54.46 -11.80
CA LYS A 4 -47.42 -53.46 -10.91
C LYS A 4 -46.35 -52.46 -10.47
N LYS A 5 -46.50 -51.18 -10.84
CA LYS A 5 -45.81 -50.06 -10.18
C LYS A 5 -46.71 -49.52 -9.07
N THR A 6 -46.24 -49.58 -7.83
CA THR A 6 -46.85 -48.93 -6.67
C THR A 6 -46.29 -47.52 -6.54
N ASN A 7 -47.16 -46.51 -6.65
CA ASN A 7 -46.87 -45.12 -6.30
C ASN A 7 -47.07 -44.97 -4.78
N SER A 8 -45.97 -44.73 -4.06
CA SER A 8 -45.97 -44.33 -2.65
C SER A 8 -45.50 -42.87 -2.60
N GLY A 9 -46.43 -41.94 -2.72
CA GLY A 9 -46.20 -40.53 -2.43
C GLY A 9 -46.38 -40.28 -0.95
N TYR A 10 -45.28 -40.10 -0.22
CA TYR A 10 -45.31 -39.49 1.10
C TYR A 10 -44.92 -38.02 0.96
N GLY A 11 -45.84 -37.15 1.38
CA GLY A 11 -45.67 -35.70 1.41
C GLY A 11 -44.68 -35.28 2.48
N ILE A 12 -43.65 -34.56 2.05
CA ILE A 12 -42.73 -33.77 2.87
C ILE A 12 -42.70 -32.40 2.18
N LYS A 13 -43.66 -31.53 2.49
CA LYS A 13 -43.68 -30.15 1.95
C LYS A 13 -44.07 -29.06 2.95
N ASP A 14 -44.46 -29.41 4.18
CA ASP A 14 -45.11 -28.45 5.09
C ASP A 14 -44.34 -28.19 6.41
N ILE A 15 -43.02 -28.47 6.47
CA ILE A 15 -42.21 -28.24 7.70
C ILE A 15 -41.21 -27.09 7.55
N ASP A 16 -40.85 -26.68 6.32
CA ASP A 16 -39.78 -25.68 6.13
C ASP A 16 -40.28 -24.22 6.27
N ASP A 17 -41.54 -23.94 5.95
CA ASP A 17 -42.07 -22.55 5.96
C ASP A 17 -42.23 -21.98 7.39
N ASP A 18 -42.58 -22.82 8.36
CA ASP A 18 -42.76 -22.39 9.76
C ASP A 18 -41.41 -22.14 10.47
N VAL A 19 -40.36 -22.88 10.07
CA VAL A 19 -38.99 -22.68 10.60
C VAL A 19 -38.37 -21.41 10.01
N GLU A 20 -38.63 -21.12 8.72
CA GLU A 20 -38.15 -19.90 8.08
C GLU A 20 -38.87 -18.65 8.64
N GLN A 21 -40.18 -18.72 8.92
CA GLN A 21 -40.90 -17.63 9.58
C GLN A 21 -40.47 -17.43 11.04
N ALA A 22 -40.17 -18.49 11.78
CA ALA A 22 -39.64 -18.38 13.15
C ALA A 22 -38.23 -17.76 13.17
N LEU A 23 -37.34 -18.14 12.22
CA LEU A 23 -36.01 -17.55 12.09
C LEU A 23 -36.07 -16.07 11.63
N GLN A 24 -37.05 -15.69 10.83
CA GLN A 24 -37.27 -14.29 10.42
C GLN A 24 -37.90 -13.43 11.52
N GLN A 25 -38.77 -13.99 12.38
CA GLN A 25 -39.34 -13.26 13.53
C GLN A 25 -38.32 -13.03 14.66
N ASP A 26 -37.42 -13.98 14.91
CA ASP A 26 -36.33 -13.77 15.88
C ASP A 26 -35.29 -12.77 15.37
N ALA A 27 -35.06 -12.70 14.05
CA ALA A 27 -34.20 -11.69 13.44
C ALA A 27 -34.82 -10.27 13.43
N SER A 28 -36.15 -10.13 13.43
CA SER A 28 -36.82 -8.83 13.36
C SER A 28 -37.07 -8.15 14.71
N SER A 29 -36.91 -8.87 15.84
CA SER A 29 -37.24 -8.35 17.17
C SER A 29 -36.04 -7.78 17.95
N ALA A 30 -34.81 -8.12 17.54
CA ALA A 30 -33.61 -7.57 18.13
C ALA A 30 -33.31 -6.20 17.51
N THR A 31 -33.98 -5.15 17.99
CA THR A 31 -33.57 -3.76 17.70
C THR A 31 -32.11 -3.62 18.12
N PRO A 32 -31.16 -3.47 17.18
CA PRO A 32 -29.74 -3.49 17.53
C PRO A 32 -29.48 -2.34 18.50
N THR A 33 -29.08 -2.69 19.71
CA THR A 33 -28.80 -1.69 20.74
C THR A 33 -27.71 -0.77 20.19
N PRO A 34 -27.89 0.56 20.20
CA PRO A 34 -26.90 1.46 19.63
C PRO A 34 -25.55 1.19 20.30
N PRO A 35 -24.46 1.14 19.51
CA PRO A 35 -23.14 0.91 20.07
C PRO A 35 -22.82 1.98 21.12
N PRO A 36 -22.09 1.62 22.20
CA PRO A 36 -21.72 2.58 23.22
C PRO A 36 -20.97 3.77 22.60
N PRO A 37 -21.16 4.99 23.13
CA PRO A 37 -20.50 6.18 22.61
C PRO A 37 -18.97 6.03 22.72
N LEU A 38 -18.27 6.38 21.65
CA LEU A 38 -16.80 6.34 21.60
C LEU A 38 -16.20 7.26 22.68
N THR A 39 -15.17 6.75 23.34
CA THR A 39 -14.36 7.54 24.29
C THR A 39 -13.69 8.71 23.56
N ALA A 40 -13.27 9.73 24.32
CA ALA A 40 -12.55 10.88 23.74
C ALA A 40 -11.22 10.45 23.09
N GLU A 41 -10.57 9.42 23.63
CA GLU A 41 -9.34 8.85 23.08
C GLU A 41 -9.59 8.12 21.75
N GLU A 42 -10.62 7.29 21.68
CA GLU A 42 -10.98 6.60 20.43
C GLU A 42 -11.37 7.58 19.32
N ARG A 43 -12.11 8.65 19.65
CA ARG A 43 -12.42 9.73 18.70
C ARG A 43 -11.16 10.41 18.18
N ARG A 44 -10.16 10.63 19.05
CA ARG A 44 -8.85 11.17 18.66
C ARG A 44 -8.09 10.19 17.75
N ILE A 45 -8.08 8.90 18.07
CA ILE A 45 -7.44 7.87 17.24
C ILE A 45 -8.12 7.77 15.88
N GLN A 46 -9.45 7.76 15.85
CA GLN A 46 -10.23 7.74 14.60
C GLN A 46 -9.90 8.95 13.73
N LYS A 47 -9.76 10.14 14.32
CA LYS A 47 -9.34 11.35 13.60
C LYS A 47 -7.93 11.20 13.02
N LEU A 48 -6.98 10.72 13.81
CA LEU A 48 -5.60 10.48 13.34
C LEU A 48 -5.55 9.43 12.21
N LEU A 49 -6.34 8.36 12.32
CA LEU A 49 -6.47 7.36 11.25
C LEU A 49 -7.09 7.96 9.98
N ALA A 50 -8.08 8.86 10.12
CA ALA A 50 -8.65 9.59 9.00
C ALA A 50 -7.65 10.53 8.34
N GLU A 51 -6.72 11.11 9.12
CA GLU A 51 -5.67 12.00 8.63
C GLU A 51 -4.54 11.24 7.92
N GLY A 52 -4.51 9.91 8.03
CA GLY A 52 -3.36 9.12 7.58
C GLY A 52 -2.13 9.38 8.45
N ALA A 53 -2.35 9.67 9.73
CA ALA A 53 -1.27 9.90 10.67
C ALA A 53 -0.33 8.71 10.70
N TYR A 54 0.95 8.99 10.59
CA TYR A 54 2.01 8.00 10.66
C TYR A 54 2.24 7.51 12.09
N HIS A 55 1.84 8.25 13.12
CA HIS A 55 2.01 7.89 14.53
C HIS A 55 0.69 7.85 15.32
N LEU A 56 0.49 6.78 16.09
CA LEU A 56 -0.60 6.66 17.06
C LEU A 56 -0.09 6.71 18.51
N PRO A 57 -0.85 7.32 19.44
CA PRO A 57 -0.39 7.57 20.81
C PRO A 57 -0.07 6.31 21.63
N ASN A 58 -0.59 5.15 21.23
CA ASN A 58 -0.38 3.88 21.93
C ASN A 58 0.83 3.08 21.39
N ASN A 59 1.41 3.53 20.28
CA ASN A 59 2.57 2.90 19.68
C ASN A 59 3.85 3.55 20.22
N GLN A 60 4.80 2.72 20.68
CA GLN A 60 6.06 3.23 21.24
C GLN A 60 7.22 3.14 20.23
N ALA A 61 7.11 2.24 19.25
CA ALA A 61 8.16 1.96 18.30
C ALA A 61 7.72 2.28 16.87
N TRP A 62 8.65 2.80 16.07
CA TRP A 62 8.41 3.20 14.68
C TRP A 62 7.88 2.06 13.79
N TYR A 63 8.26 0.81 14.05
CA TYR A 63 7.81 -0.33 13.25
C TYR A 63 6.34 -0.69 13.53
N GLN A 64 5.84 -0.42 14.73
CA GLN A 64 4.42 -0.62 15.08
C GLN A 64 3.56 0.38 14.31
N ASP A 65 4.03 1.62 14.28
CA ASP A 65 3.45 2.70 13.49
C ASP A 65 3.49 2.40 12.00
N PHE A 66 4.63 1.93 11.48
CA PHE A 66 4.76 1.55 10.07
C PHE A 66 3.83 0.40 9.69
N LEU A 67 3.80 -0.67 10.50
CA LEU A 67 2.93 -1.81 10.22
C LEU A 67 1.45 -1.41 10.29
N GLN A 68 1.06 -0.63 11.29
CA GLN A 68 -0.28 -0.08 11.41
C GLN A 68 -0.63 0.80 10.20
N TYR A 69 0.32 1.63 9.76
CA TYR A 69 0.16 2.49 8.58
C TYR A 69 -0.07 1.64 7.32
N ILE A 70 0.81 0.67 7.04
CA ILE A 70 0.67 -0.24 5.89
C ILE A 70 -0.65 -1.02 5.98
N CYS A 71 -0.99 -1.61 7.13
CA CYS A 71 -2.24 -2.34 7.30
C CYS A 71 -3.48 -1.48 7.09
N ASN A 72 -3.42 -0.16 7.28
CA ASN A 72 -4.57 0.73 7.06
C ASN A 72 -4.63 1.33 5.64
N ASN A 73 -3.52 1.41 4.93
CA ASN A 73 -3.42 2.06 3.62
C ASN A 73 -3.32 1.08 2.45
N HIS A 74 -2.68 -0.08 2.64
CA HIS A 74 -2.46 -1.04 1.57
C HIS A 74 -3.78 -1.59 0.99
N PRO A 75 -3.94 -1.69 -0.34
CA PRO A 75 -5.19 -2.12 -0.98
C PRO A 75 -5.75 -3.43 -0.42
N ILE A 76 -4.92 -4.48 -0.39
CA ILE A 76 -5.30 -5.79 0.17
C ILE A 76 -5.37 -5.76 1.70
N PHE A 77 -4.27 -5.39 2.38
CA PHE A 77 -4.20 -5.54 3.83
C PHE A 77 -5.21 -4.68 4.56
N SER A 78 -5.62 -3.54 4.00
CA SER A 78 -6.62 -2.70 4.61
C SER A 78 -8.03 -3.28 4.59
N VAL A 79 -8.34 -4.21 3.69
CA VAL A 79 -9.61 -4.95 3.75
C VAL A 79 -9.59 -5.97 4.90
N CYS A 80 -8.46 -6.65 5.09
CA CYS A 80 -8.32 -7.76 6.03
C CYS A 80 -7.99 -7.32 7.47
N PHE A 81 -7.07 -6.35 7.62
CA PHE A 81 -6.42 -6.00 8.88
C PHE A 81 -6.69 -4.56 9.32
N GLN A 82 -7.77 -3.93 8.83
CA GLN A 82 -8.11 -2.58 9.27
C GLN A 82 -8.36 -2.48 10.77
N SER A 83 -7.93 -1.36 11.35
CA SER A 83 -8.37 -0.97 12.69
C SER A 83 -9.90 -0.85 12.73
N PRO A 84 -10.58 -1.38 13.76
CA PRO A 84 -12.02 -1.20 13.98
C PRO A 84 -12.43 0.27 14.10
N LEU A 85 -11.50 1.13 14.52
CA LEU A 85 -11.72 2.57 14.69
C LEU A 85 -11.60 3.36 13.38
N HIS A 86 -11.20 2.71 12.28
CA HIS A 86 -11.00 3.39 11.01
C HIS A 86 -12.33 3.90 10.43
N PRO A 87 -12.40 5.15 9.95
CA PRO A 87 -13.67 5.74 9.47
C PRO A 87 -14.17 5.14 8.15
N ILE A 88 -13.27 4.57 7.35
CA ILE A 88 -13.63 3.89 6.10
C ILE A 88 -14.06 2.45 6.41
N SER A 89 -15.28 2.10 6.01
CA SER A 89 -15.82 0.75 6.13
C SER A 89 -15.12 -0.26 5.23
N LYS A 90 -15.15 -1.56 5.59
CA LYS A 90 -14.59 -2.65 4.78
C LYS A 90 -15.15 -2.67 3.35
N GLY A 91 -16.45 -2.40 3.18
CA GLY A 91 -17.09 -2.37 1.85
C GLY A 91 -16.51 -1.29 0.94
N MET A 92 -16.28 -0.07 1.47
CA MET A 92 -15.64 1.00 0.69
C MET A 92 -14.20 0.66 0.30
N ARG A 93 -13.46 -0.05 1.18
CA ARG A 93 -12.11 -0.53 0.85
C ARG A 93 -12.12 -1.61 -0.22
N ALA A 94 -13.08 -2.53 -0.18
CA ALA A 94 -13.25 -3.54 -1.22
C ALA A 94 -13.57 -2.91 -2.59
N VAL A 95 -14.39 -1.85 -2.62
CA VAL A 95 -14.63 -1.04 -3.83
C VAL A 95 -13.34 -0.36 -4.31
N GLY A 96 -12.53 0.16 -3.39
CA GLY A 96 -11.23 0.72 -3.72
C GLY A 96 -10.25 -0.32 -4.29
N LEU A 97 -10.22 -1.52 -3.73
CA LEU A 97 -9.44 -2.66 -4.24
C LEU A 97 -9.88 -3.06 -5.65
N LEU A 98 -11.18 -3.08 -5.93
CA LEU A 98 -11.69 -3.30 -7.29
C LEU A 98 -11.20 -2.19 -8.25
N GLY A 99 -11.24 -0.94 -7.81
CA GLY A 99 -10.69 0.19 -8.58
C GLY A 99 -9.20 0.02 -8.88
N SER A 100 -8.42 -0.42 -7.90
CA SER A 100 -6.99 -0.73 -8.04
C SER A 100 -6.75 -1.79 -9.13
N VAL A 101 -7.44 -2.93 -9.05
CA VAL A 101 -7.36 -4.01 -10.07
C VAL A 101 -7.64 -3.46 -11.47
N MET A 102 -8.67 -2.64 -11.62
CA MET A 102 -9.05 -2.06 -12.92
C MET A 102 -8.03 -1.06 -13.46
N VAL A 103 -7.34 -0.31 -12.59
CA VAL A 103 -6.24 0.58 -13.02
C VAL A 103 -5.04 -0.19 -13.53
N GLY A 104 -4.63 -1.27 -12.86
CA GLY A 104 -3.55 -2.13 -13.38
C GLY A 104 -3.90 -2.68 -14.78
N LEU A 105 -5.16 -3.07 -14.99
CA LEU A 105 -5.62 -3.54 -16.29
C LEU A 105 -5.54 -2.44 -17.36
N VAL A 106 -5.91 -1.20 -17.01
CA VAL A 106 -5.76 -0.03 -17.90
C VAL A 106 -4.30 0.20 -18.24
N LEU A 107 -3.40 0.21 -17.24
CA LEU A 107 -1.98 0.46 -17.44
C LEU A 107 -1.34 -0.63 -18.32
N THR A 108 -1.69 -1.89 -18.07
CA THR A 108 -1.25 -3.02 -18.90
C THR A 108 -1.74 -2.86 -20.34
N ASN A 109 -3.02 -2.53 -20.56
CA ASN A 109 -3.55 -2.26 -21.90
C ASN A 109 -2.83 -1.10 -22.61
N ILE A 110 -2.54 -0.01 -21.90
CA ILE A 110 -1.82 1.15 -22.46
C ILE A 110 -0.42 0.74 -22.91
N ILE A 111 0.30 0.00 -22.09
CA ILE A 111 1.68 -0.42 -22.40
C ILE A 111 1.69 -1.48 -23.50
N TYR A 112 0.72 -2.38 -23.52
CA TYR A 112 0.55 -3.35 -24.60
C TYR A 112 0.28 -2.64 -25.95
N MET A 113 -0.62 -1.66 -25.96
CA MET A 113 -0.87 -0.85 -27.17
C MET A 113 0.36 -0.05 -27.59
N TRP A 114 1.14 0.46 -26.63
CA TRP A 114 2.39 1.14 -26.91
C TRP A 114 3.41 0.19 -27.56
N GLN A 115 3.55 -1.03 -27.03
CA GLN A 115 4.43 -2.05 -27.59
C GLN A 115 4.06 -2.39 -29.04
N LEU A 116 2.77 -2.64 -29.30
CA LEU A 116 2.28 -2.92 -30.65
C LEU A 116 2.53 -1.75 -31.62
N SER A 117 2.52 -0.52 -31.14
CA SER A 117 2.83 0.64 -31.97
C SER A 117 4.32 0.83 -32.25
N THR A 118 5.22 0.28 -31.43
CA THR A 118 6.67 0.35 -31.66
C THR A 118 7.20 -0.79 -32.53
N GLU A 119 6.57 -1.97 -32.48
CA GLU A 119 6.96 -3.13 -33.28
C GLU A 119 6.80 -2.87 -34.79
N ASP A 120 5.83 -2.04 -35.20
CA ASP A 120 5.61 -1.69 -36.61
C ASP A 120 6.74 -0.84 -37.23
N GLU A 121 7.55 -0.16 -36.42
CA GLU A 121 8.56 0.81 -36.91
C GLU A 121 9.99 0.27 -36.97
N THR A 122 10.27 -0.86 -36.31
CA THR A 122 11.64 -1.39 -36.19
C THR A 122 11.77 -2.77 -36.84
N GLU A 123 12.27 -2.80 -38.08
CA GLU A 123 12.57 -4.05 -38.81
C GLU A 123 13.73 -4.85 -38.19
N GLU A 124 14.48 -4.29 -37.23
CA GLU A 124 15.55 -5.02 -36.56
C GLU A 124 15.01 -5.73 -35.31
N PRO A 125 15.18 -7.06 -35.20
CA PRO A 125 14.68 -7.82 -34.06
C PRO A 125 15.37 -7.32 -32.78
N GLU A 126 14.58 -6.83 -31.81
CA GLU A 126 15.10 -6.45 -30.50
C GLU A 126 15.85 -7.64 -29.89
N GLU A 127 17.15 -7.47 -29.64
CA GLU A 127 17.95 -8.46 -28.92
C GLU A 127 17.35 -8.65 -27.52
N ALA A 128 17.05 -9.89 -27.14
CA ALA A 128 16.52 -10.21 -25.82
C ALA A 128 17.48 -9.70 -24.73
N ILE A 129 17.05 -8.65 -24.02
CA ILE A 129 17.90 -7.91 -23.05
C ILE A 129 18.27 -8.81 -21.85
N PHE A 130 17.41 -9.76 -21.48
CA PHE A 130 17.63 -10.61 -20.32
C PHE A 130 16.86 -11.95 -20.38
N GLN A 131 17.59 -13.07 -20.31
CA GLN A 131 17.00 -14.42 -20.18
C GLN A 131 17.20 -14.94 -18.76
N LEU A 132 16.12 -15.05 -17.98
CA LEU A 132 16.17 -15.63 -16.64
C LEU A 132 15.79 -17.12 -16.72
N SER A 133 16.78 -18.02 -16.69
CA SER A 133 16.55 -19.46 -16.61
C SER A 133 16.33 -19.90 -15.15
N ALA A 134 15.08 -20.12 -14.78
CA ALA A 134 14.73 -20.66 -13.47
C ALA A 134 14.95 -22.18 -13.43
N GLY A 135 16.18 -22.59 -13.16
CA GLY A 135 16.54 -23.98 -12.89
C GLY A 135 17.61 -24.55 -13.82
N GLY A 136 18.86 -24.09 -13.66
CA GLY A 136 20.02 -24.68 -14.33
C GLY A 136 21.06 -23.64 -14.71
N PHE A 137 22.33 -23.89 -14.36
CA PHE A 137 23.47 -23.05 -14.73
C PHE A 137 23.72 -23.17 -16.23
N ALA A 138 23.18 -22.23 -17.02
CA ALA A 138 23.51 -22.10 -18.44
C ALA A 138 24.74 -21.19 -18.58
N VAL A 139 25.83 -21.73 -19.15
CA VAL A 139 27.02 -20.95 -19.52
C VAL A 139 26.79 -20.37 -20.91
N TYR A 140 26.65 -19.05 -21.00
CA TYR A 140 26.53 -18.35 -22.28
C TYR A 140 27.92 -18.11 -22.88
N ASN A 141 28.13 -18.57 -24.13
CA ASN A 141 29.30 -18.20 -24.92
C ASN A 141 28.86 -17.54 -26.23
N GLY A 142 28.68 -16.21 -26.15
CA GLY A 142 28.84 -15.26 -27.25
C GLY A 142 27.88 -15.26 -28.44
N THR A 143 27.22 -16.34 -28.83
CA THR A 143 26.32 -16.36 -30.02
C THR A 143 25.48 -17.63 -30.18
N SER A 144 25.69 -18.66 -29.36
CA SER A 144 24.86 -19.87 -29.42
C SER A 144 24.72 -20.50 -28.05
N VAL A 145 23.48 -20.83 -27.68
CA VAL A 145 23.18 -21.66 -26.51
C VAL A 145 23.29 -23.10 -26.95
N THR A 146 24.45 -23.73 -26.71
CA THR A 146 24.63 -25.15 -26.98
C THR A 146 24.17 -25.95 -25.75
N TYR A 147 23.02 -26.62 -25.86
CA TYR A 147 22.56 -27.55 -24.83
C TYR A 147 23.32 -28.88 -24.99
N ILE A 148 24.24 -29.17 -24.06
CA ILE A 148 24.86 -30.48 -23.97
C ILE A 148 23.87 -31.38 -23.21
N ASN A 149 23.11 -32.20 -23.94
CA ASN A 149 22.33 -33.29 -23.36
C ASN A 149 23.05 -34.61 -23.66
N ASP A 150 23.78 -35.14 -22.68
CA ASP A 150 24.16 -36.56 -22.64
C ASP A 150 22.94 -37.35 -22.11
N ASP A 151 22.03 -37.75 -22.98
CA ASP A 151 20.90 -38.67 -22.71
C ASP A 151 19.52 -38.03 -22.44
N ASN A 152 18.84 -37.64 -23.53
CA ASN A 152 17.38 -37.69 -23.79
C ASN A 152 16.35 -37.18 -22.75
N VAL A 153 16.73 -36.59 -21.64
CA VAL A 153 15.80 -35.86 -20.77
C VAL A 153 15.73 -34.43 -21.28
N VAL A 154 14.81 -34.19 -22.22
CA VAL A 154 14.40 -32.83 -22.60
C VAL A 154 13.65 -32.25 -21.39
N ALA A 155 14.40 -31.74 -20.42
CA ALA A 155 13.85 -30.84 -19.42
C ALA A 155 13.29 -29.64 -20.21
N LYS A 156 11.96 -29.54 -20.28
CA LYS A 156 11.29 -28.35 -20.77
C LYS A 156 11.58 -27.23 -19.79
N TYR A 157 12.69 -26.54 -19.97
CA TYR A 157 12.95 -25.29 -19.28
C TYR A 157 11.88 -24.30 -19.75
N THR A 158 11.07 -23.80 -18.82
CA THR A 158 10.28 -22.60 -19.05
C THR A 158 11.25 -21.44 -19.13
N GLN A 159 11.80 -21.19 -20.32
CA GLN A 159 12.50 -19.95 -20.57
C GLN A 159 11.48 -18.83 -20.47
N PHE A 160 11.59 -18.03 -19.42
CA PHE A 160 10.97 -16.71 -19.37
C PHE A 160 11.88 -15.80 -20.17
N GLU A 161 11.62 -15.74 -21.47
CA GLU A 161 12.22 -14.70 -22.30
C GLU A 161 11.49 -13.41 -21.96
N ILE A 162 12.13 -12.57 -21.14
CA ILE A 162 11.67 -11.20 -20.87
C ILE A 162 12.04 -10.42 -22.13
N SER A 163 11.23 -10.63 -23.17
CA SER A 163 11.64 -10.34 -24.55
C SER A 163 11.41 -8.89 -24.95
N SER A 164 10.70 -8.07 -24.17
CA SER A 164 10.38 -6.70 -24.59
C SER A 164 10.71 -5.66 -23.53
N THR A 165 11.28 -4.54 -23.98
CA THR A 165 11.44 -3.31 -23.21
C THR A 165 10.13 -2.90 -22.54
N ALA A 166 8.99 -3.18 -23.18
CA ALA A 166 7.66 -2.95 -22.67
C ALA A 166 7.36 -3.66 -21.34
N MET A 167 7.79 -4.91 -21.15
CA MET A 167 7.57 -5.61 -19.87
C MET A 167 8.33 -4.97 -18.73
N LEU A 168 9.56 -4.52 -18.96
CA LEU A 168 10.32 -3.80 -17.95
C LEU A 168 9.66 -2.46 -17.61
N VAL A 169 9.15 -1.73 -18.61
CA VAL A 169 8.40 -0.48 -18.40
C VAL A 169 7.11 -0.75 -17.62
N LEU A 170 6.38 -1.83 -17.93
CA LEU A 170 5.17 -2.25 -17.22
C LEU A 170 5.45 -2.54 -15.75
N TRP A 171 6.44 -3.39 -15.47
CA TRP A 171 6.79 -3.82 -14.11
C TRP A 171 7.41 -2.72 -13.25
N THR A 172 7.94 -1.67 -13.87
CA THR A 172 8.54 -0.54 -13.17
C THR A 172 7.62 0.67 -13.15
N VAL A 173 7.46 1.34 -14.28
CA VAL A 173 6.67 2.56 -14.42
C VAL A 173 5.19 2.27 -14.23
N GLY A 174 4.67 1.19 -14.82
CA GLY A 174 3.27 0.77 -14.65
C GLY A 174 2.96 0.49 -13.19
N SER A 175 3.68 -0.46 -12.57
CA SER A 175 3.48 -0.81 -11.16
C SER A 175 3.69 0.37 -10.18
N ALA A 176 4.62 1.28 -10.46
CA ALA A 176 4.82 2.49 -9.65
C ALA A 176 3.63 3.46 -9.80
N ALA A 177 3.16 3.70 -11.02
CA ALA A 177 1.99 4.55 -11.29
C ALA A 177 0.72 3.97 -10.67
N HIS A 178 0.54 2.65 -10.73
CA HIS A 178 -0.54 1.92 -10.06
C HIS A 178 -0.50 2.16 -8.55
N SER A 179 0.66 1.94 -7.93
CA SER A 179 0.83 2.16 -6.49
C SER A 179 0.52 3.61 -6.08
N LEU A 180 0.94 4.60 -6.88
CA LEU A 180 0.60 6.01 -6.65
C LEU A 180 -0.90 6.27 -6.76
N PHE A 181 -1.58 5.63 -7.72
CA PHE A 181 -3.03 5.70 -7.82
C PHE A 181 -3.72 5.14 -6.58
N ASP A 182 -3.24 4.01 -6.04
CA ASP A 182 -3.78 3.42 -4.82
C ASP A 182 -3.63 4.35 -3.61
N SER A 183 -2.45 4.96 -3.44
CA SER A 183 -2.23 5.98 -2.42
C SER A 183 -3.17 7.18 -2.63
N PHE A 184 -3.31 7.68 -3.86
CA PHE A 184 -4.21 8.78 -4.19
C PHE A 184 -5.67 8.45 -3.86
N LEU A 185 -6.14 7.26 -4.25
CA LEU A 185 -7.50 6.81 -3.98
C LEU A 185 -7.74 6.75 -2.47
N TRP A 186 -6.76 6.29 -1.71
CA TRP A 186 -6.84 6.30 -0.25
C TRP A 186 -6.94 7.73 0.31
N TYR A 187 -6.08 8.65 -0.13
CA TYR A 187 -6.10 10.05 0.33
C TYR A 187 -7.40 10.77 -0.07
N ALA A 188 -7.91 10.52 -1.28
CA ALA A 188 -9.21 11.03 -1.71
C ALA A 188 -10.34 10.47 -0.82
N SER A 189 -10.25 9.18 -0.48
CA SER A 189 -11.19 8.49 0.41
C SER A 189 -11.14 8.95 1.86
N SER A 190 -10.00 9.46 2.32
CA SER A 190 -9.77 9.89 3.70
C SER A 190 -9.86 11.41 3.89
N CYS A 191 -9.98 12.15 2.78
CA CYS A 191 -9.99 13.62 2.75
C CYS A 191 -10.93 14.25 3.78
N GLN A 192 -10.35 15.02 4.69
CA GLN A 192 -11.07 15.75 5.74
C GLN A 192 -11.89 16.92 5.22
N CYS A 193 -11.56 17.47 4.05
CA CYS A 193 -12.33 18.57 3.45
C CYS A 193 -13.77 18.17 3.14
N CYS A 194 -14.06 16.86 3.09
CA CYS A 194 -15.40 16.32 2.90
C CYS A 194 -16.12 16.01 4.22
N ASN A 195 -15.49 16.15 5.38
CA ASN A 195 -16.21 16.15 6.65
C ASN A 195 -16.74 17.57 6.83
N ASP A 196 -18.03 17.77 6.52
CA ASP A 196 -18.69 19.07 6.69
C ASP A 196 -18.37 19.64 8.07
N LYS A 197 -17.83 20.86 8.04
CA LYS A 197 -17.64 21.68 9.23
C LYS A 197 -18.98 22.26 9.62
N ASP A 198 -19.68 21.58 10.51
CA ASP A 198 -20.63 22.27 11.38
C ASP A 198 -19.84 22.78 12.60
N ASP A 199 -19.06 23.84 12.35
CA ASP A 199 -18.52 24.71 13.38
C ASP A 199 -19.69 25.56 13.91
N ASP A 200 -20.15 25.31 15.14
CA ASP A 200 -20.38 26.32 16.20
C ASP A 200 -21.32 25.88 17.34
N ASP A 201 -21.94 24.70 17.30
CA ASP A 201 -22.77 24.21 18.42
C ASP A 201 -22.00 23.28 19.37
N ASP A 202 -21.03 23.86 20.09
CA ASP A 202 -20.17 23.22 21.11
C ASP A 202 -20.94 22.50 22.24
N ASN A 203 -22.27 22.64 22.30
CA ASN A 203 -23.12 22.06 23.33
C ASN A 203 -23.82 20.75 22.94
N ASN A 204 -23.85 20.38 21.67
CA ASN A 204 -24.48 19.12 21.27
C ASN A 204 -23.42 18.03 21.06
N ASN A 205 -23.32 17.12 22.03
CA ASN A 205 -22.57 15.87 21.98
C ASN A 205 -23.04 14.89 20.87
N GLN A 206 -23.66 15.38 19.80
CA GLN A 206 -24.20 14.55 18.75
C GLN A 206 -23.04 14.03 17.87
N PRO A 207 -22.96 12.72 17.63
CA PRO A 207 -21.91 12.15 16.79
C PRO A 207 -22.03 12.73 15.37
N GLN A 208 -20.99 13.42 14.91
CA GLN A 208 -20.89 13.94 13.56
C GLN A 208 -21.04 12.77 12.57
N GLN A 209 -22.17 12.72 11.87
CA GLN A 209 -22.36 11.73 10.83
C GLN A 209 -21.43 12.08 9.65
N PRO A 210 -20.72 11.10 9.06
CA PRO A 210 -19.90 11.35 7.89
C PRO A 210 -20.80 11.88 6.76
N SER A 211 -20.37 12.95 6.09
CA SER A 211 -21.14 13.53 5.00
C SER A 211 -21.40 12.46 3.92
N LYS A 212 -22.59 12.50 3.33
CA LYS A 212 -22.93 11.58 2.24
C LYS A 212 -21.97 11.75 1.05
N TRP A 213 -21.38 12.94 0.89
CA TRP A 213 -20.48 13.30 -0.21
C TRP A 213 -19.25 12.40 -0.31
N ARG A 214 -18.65 12.06 0.83
CA ARG A 214 -17.46 11.20 0.88
C ARG A 214 -17.70 9.82 0.26
N LYS A 215 -18.88 9.25 0.47
CA LYS A 215 -19.26 7.95 -0.12
C LYS A 215 -19.40 8.07 -1.64
N TYR A 216 -20.03 9.14 -2.12
CA TYR A 216 -20.25 9.35 -3.55
C TYR A 216 -18.96 9.63 -4.31
N CYS A 217 -18.03 10.43 -3.75
CA CYS A 217 -16.76 10.75 -4.41
C CYS A 217 -15.96 9.49 -4.79
N ASN A 218 -15.80 8.57 -3.83
CA ASN A 218 -15.10 7.31 -4.07
C ASN A 218 -15.78 6.43 -5.12
N ILE A 219 -17.11 6.29 -5.01
CA ILE A 219 -17.89 5.50 -5.96
C ILE A 219 -17.76 6.10 -7.36
N LEU A 220 -17.80 7.43 -7.50
CA LEU A 220 -17.63 8.11 -8.77
C LEU A 220 -16.23 7.90 -9.37
N ILE A 221 -15.16 7.99 -8.56
CA ILE A 221 -13.79 7.71 -9.03
C ILE A 221 -13.70 6.27 -9.57
N VAL A 222 -14.23 5.29 -8.83
CA VAL A 222 -14.20 3.88 -9.26
C VAL A 222 -15.04 3.66 -10.51
N ILE A 223 -16.22 4.26 -10.62
CA ILE A 223 -17.05 4.19 -11.84
C ILE A 223 -16.29 4.77 -13.05
N MET A 224 -15.64 5.92 -12.88
CA MET A 224 -14.83 6.53 -13.95
C MET A 224 -13.70 5.61 -14.40
N VAL A 225 -13.00 4.98 -13.45
CA VAL A 225 -11.95 3.99 -13.75
C VAL A 225 -12.52 2.79 -14.51
N ILE A 226 -13.67 2.26 -14.10
CA ILE A 226 -14.32 1.12 -14.78
C ILE A 226 -14.68 1.49 -16.23
N VAL A 227 -15.22 2.70 -16.46
CA VAL A 227 -15.56 3.16 -17.81
C VAL A 227 -14.31 3.28 -18.68
N ILE A 228 -13.23 3.89 -18.16
CA ILE A 228 -11.95 4.02 -18.86
C ILE A 228 -11.35 2.63 -19.15
N SER A 229 -11.39 1.72 -18.18
CA SER A 229 -10.90 0.35 -18.32
C SER A 229 -11.66 -0.46 -19.35
N THR A 230 -12.98 -0.31 -19.38
CA THR A 230 -13.84 -0.95 -20.39
C THR A 230 -13.50 -0.43 -21.79
N ALA A 231 -13.33 0.89 -21.94
CA ALA A 231 -12.96 1.50 -23.21
C ALA A 231 -11.56 1.06 -23.70
N ALA A 232 -10.57 1.04 -22.79
CA ALA A 232 -9.22 0.59 -23.11
C ALA A 232 -9.19 -0.90 -23.51
N THR A 233 -9.91 -1.75 -22.76
CA THR A 233 -10.00 -3.18 -23.07
C THR A 233 -10.71 -3.40 -24.40
N LEU A 234 -11.79 -2.66 -24.68
CA LEU A 234 -12.49 -2.73 -25.96
C LEU A 234 -11.57 -2.32 -27.13
N ALA A 235 -10.74 -1.29 -26.96
CA ALA A 235 -9.78 -0.87 -27.98
C ALA A 235 -8.75 -1.97 -28.29
N VAL A 236 -8.21 -2.63 -27.27
CA VAL A 236 -7.29 -3.77 -27.42
C VAL A 236 -7.98 -4.95 -28.13
N VAL A 237 -9.20 -5.29 -27.72
CA VAL A 237 -9.95 -6.40 -28.34
C VAL A 237 -10.29 -6.12 -29.80
N ILE A 238 -10.73 -4.90 -30.13
CA ILE A 238 -11.01 -4.51 -31.53
C ILE A 238 -9.75 -4.61 -32.38
N ARG A 239 -8.60 -4.17 -31.86
CA ARG A 239 -7.33 -4.27 -32.59
C ARG A 239 -6.94 -5.74 -32.83
N ALA A 240 -7.00 -6.57 -31.79
CA ALA A 240 -6.70 -8.00 -31.92
C ALA A 240 -7.61 -8.68 -32.96
N MET A 241 -8.91 -8.32 -33.01
CA MET A 241 -9.84 -8.84 -34.01
C MET A 241 -9.51 -8.42 -35.46
N ILE A 242 -8.95 -7.22 -35.65
CA ILE A 242 -8.53 -6.74 -36.97
C ILE A 242 -7.29 -7.52 -37.44
N GLU A 243 -6.30 -7.70 -36.58
CA GLU A 243 -5.07 -8.44 -36.88
C GLU A 243 -5.34 -9.92 -37.20
N ASP A 244 -6.26 -10.57 -36.47
CA ASP A 244 -6.70 -11.94 -36.77
C ASP A 244 -7.38 -12.05 -38.15
N SER A 245 -8.11 -11.02 -38.57
CA SER A 245 -8.84 -11.03 -39.85
C SER A 245 -7.88 -10.98 -41.05
N ASP A 246 -6.77 -10.26 -40.94
CA ASP A 246 -5.79 -10.12 -42.01
C ASP A 246 -4.90 -11.39 -42.15
N SER A 247 -4.51 -11.99 -41.02
CA SER A 247 -3.65 -13.18 -41.01
C SER A 247 -4.29 -14.44 -41.64
N GLY A 248 -5.62 -14.55 -41.55
CA GLY A 248 -6.38 -15.65 -42.16
C GLY A 248 -6.38 -15.61 -43.70
N GLN A 249 -6.32 -14.41 -44.28
CA GLN A 249 -6.35 -14.23 -45.73
C GLN A 249 -4.98 -14.54 -46.36
N ASP A 250 -3.88 -14.16 -45.70
CA ASP A 250 -2.53 -14.45 -46.17
C ASP A 250 -2.19 -15.95 -46.07
N SER A 251 -2.64 -16.62 -45.00
CA SER A 251 -2.48 -18.07 -44.86
C SER A 251 -3.23 -18.85 -45.94
N ALA A 252 -4.47 -18.42 -46.26
CA ALA A 252 -5.25 -19.03 -47.33
C ALA A 252 -4.61 -18.80 -48.71
N ASN A 253 -4.07 -17.60 -48.96
CA ASN A 253 -3.37 -17.28 -50.21
C ASN A 253 -2.04 -18.04 -50.35
N ALA A 254 -1.30 -18.26 -49.25
CA ALA A 254 -0.07 -19.06 -49.27
C ALA A 254 -0.34 -20.56 -49.56
N ILE A 255 -1.43 -21.11 -49.02
CA ILE A 255 -1.86 -22.49 -49.31
C ILE A 255 -2.35 -22.61 -50.77
N LEU A 256 -3.10 -21.63 -51.26
CA LEU A 256 -3.57 -21.63 -52.65
C LEU A 256 -2.41 -21.48 -53.65
N GLY A 257 -1.42 -20.65 -53.33
CA GLY A 257 -0.23 -20.45 -54.16
C GLY A 257 0.74 -21.64 -54.20
N THR A 258 0.69 -22.53 -53.20
CA THR A 258 1.50 -23.77 -53.18
C THR A 258 0.82 -24.93 -53.89
N MET A 259 -0.52 -24.97 -53.93
CA MET A 259 -1.26 -25.96 -54.72
C MET A 259 -1.03 -25.83 -56.23
N ASP A 260 -0.86 -24.60 -56.75
CA ASP A 260 -0.67 -24.38 -58.19
C ASP A 260 0.75 -24.76 -58.68
N LYS A 261 1.72 -24.86 -57.76
CA LYS A 261 3.13 -25.21 -58.09
C LYS A 261 3.44 -26.71 -57.99
N ASN A 262 2.60 -27.52 -57.34
CA ASN A 262 2.92 -28.92 -57.05
C ASN A 262 2.27 -29.95 -58.01
N ASN A 263 1.62 -29.49 -59.08
CA ASN A 263 0.94 -30.37 -60.05
C ASN A 263 1.87 -31.06 -61.06
N ASN A 264 3.14 -31.33 -60.71
CA ASN A 264 4.09 -31.92 -61.66
C ASN A 264 5.07 -32.97 -61.11
N ASN A 265 4.97 -33.42 -59.85
CA ASN A 265 5.84 -34.51 -59.35
C ASN A 265 5.09 -35.55 -58.47
N ASN A 266 5.10 -36.79 -58.93
CA ASN A 266 4.42 -37.97 -58.37
C ASN A 266 5.04 -38.52 -57.07
N ASN A 267 5.00 -37.77 -55.96
CA ASN A 267 5.42 -38.29 -54.63
C ASN A 267 4.30 -38.13 -53.58
N ASN A 268 3.28 -39.00 -53.64
CA ASN A 268 2.07 -38.95 -52.80
C ASN A 268 2.24 -39.39 -51.33
N THR A 269 3.47 -39.62 -50.85
CA THR A 269 3.71 -40.21 -49.51
C THR A 269 4.08 -39.19 -48.44
N GLU A 270 4.52 -37.98 -48.82
CA GLU A 270 5.01 -36.96 -47.89
C GLU A 270 3.88 -36.05 -47.36
N LEU A 271 2.83 -35.83 -48.17
CA LEU A 271 1.70 -34.96 -47.81
C LEU A 271 0.86 -35.51 -46.65
N SER A 272 0.71 -36.84 -46.55
CA SER A 272 0.00 -37.48 -45.44
C SER A 272 0.79 -37.43 -44.13
N GLN A 273 2.12 -37.28 -44.16
CA GLN A 273 2.94 -37.10 -42.96
C GLN A 273 2.91 -35.65 -42.45
N LEU A 274 2.79 -34.66 -43.34
CA LEU A 274 2.58 -33.26 -42.97
C LEU A 274 1.20 -33.05 -42.33
N MET A 275 0.13 -33.59 -42.92
CA MET A 275 -1.23 -33.44 -42.37
C MET A 275 -1.43 -34.16 -41.02
N ASN A 276 -0.63 -35.17 -40.69
CA ASN A 276 -0.71 -35.89 -39.42
C ASN A 276 0.18 -35.28 -38.32
N LYS A 277 1.09 -34.37 -38.67
CA LYS A 277 1.92 -33.63 -37.71
C LYS A 277 1.19 -32.42 -37.13
N ASP A 278 0.26 -31.85 -37.89
CA ASP A 278 -0.56 -30.70 -37.46
C ASP A 278 -1.80 -31.11 -36.66
N ALA A 279 -2.23 -32.38 -36.74
CA ALA A 279 -3.37 -32.89 -35.98
C ALA A 279 -3.04 -33.25 -34.51
N ALA A 280 -1.75 -33.24 -34.15
CA ALA A 280 -1.25 -33.66 -32.83
C ALA A 280 -0.36 -32.61 -32.15
N THR A 281 -0.44 -31.34 -32.53
CA THR A 281 0.04 -30.25 -31.68
C THR A 281 -1.05 -29.94 -30.65
N PRO A 282 -0.97 -30.47 -29.42
CA PRO A 282 -1.93 -30.15 -28.37
C PRO A 282 -1.95 -28.64 -28.21
N LEU A 283 -3.10 -28.04 -28.55
CA LEU A 283 -3.48 -26.65 -28.40
C LEU A 283 -2.40 -25.82 -27.68
N THR A 284 -1.51 -25.22 -28.46
CA THR A 284 -0.60 -24.16 -28.00
C THR A 284 -1.38 -22.87 -27.72
N ASN A 285 -2.50 -22.97 -26.99
CA ASN A 285 -3.26 -21.86 -26.40
C ASN A 285 -2.45 -21.14 -25.29
N LYS A 286 -1.19 -21.51 -25.07
CA LYS A 286 -0.34 -20.91 -24.05
C LYS A 286 -0.08 -19.42 -24.34
N LYS A 287 0.07 -19.04 -25.61
CA LYS A 287 0.26 -17.63 -26.02
C LYS A 287 -0.93 -16.73 -25.68
N ASN A 288 -2.13 -17.30 -25.56
CA ASN A 288 -3.35 -16.51 -25.34
C ASN A 288 -3.47 -15.97 -23.90
N TYR A 289 -2.57 -16.38 -23.00
CA TYR A 289 -2.60 -15.96 -21.59
C TYR A 289 -1.38 -15.14 -21.16
N ASP A 290 -0.44 -14.86 -22.07
CA ASP A 290 0.78 -14.12 -21.75
C ASP A 290 0.42 -12.71 -21.21
N PHE A 291 -0.54 -12.03 -21.85
CA PHE A 291 -1.09 -10.76 -21.35
C PHE A 291 -1.63 -10.86 -19.91
N LEU A 292 -2.40 -11.90 -19.60
CA LEU A 292 -3.00 -12.07 -18.27
C LEU A 292 -1.93 -12.37 -17.23
N GLN A 293 -0.88 -13.10 -17.63
CA GLN A 293 0.27 -13.38 -16.79
C GLN A 293 1.05 -12.09 -16.50
N ASP A 294 1.32 -11.26 -17.51
CA ASP A 294 2.06 -10.00 -17.34
C ASP A 294 1.28 -9.02 -16.46
N TYR A 295 -0.03 -8.92 -16.67
CA TYR A 295 -0.93 -8.19 -15.79
C TYR A 295 -0.88 -8.70 -14.34
N ALA A 296 -0.93 -10.03 -14.14
CA ALA A 296 -0.86 -10.59 -12.79
C ALA A 296 0.48 -10.29 -12.10
N ILE A 297 1.59 -10.33 -12.84
CA ILE A 297 2.91 -9.97 -12.33
C ILE A 297 2.97 -8.48 -12.00
N GLU A 298 2.48 -7.61 -12.89
CA GLU A 298 2.38 -6.17 -12.65
C GLU A 298 1.59 -5.86 -11.38
N LEU A 299 0.44 -6.50 -11.20
CA LEU A 299 -0.42 -6.33 -10.03
C LEU A 299 0.27 -6.75 -8.72
N VAL A 300 1.00 -7.88 -8.74
CA VAL A 300 1.79 -8.34 -7.59
C VAL A 300 2.93 -7.37 -7.29
N LEU A 301 3.65 -6.90 -8.30
CA LEU A 301 4.73 -5.94 -8.13
C LEU A 301 4.22 -4.59 -7.62
N ALA A 302 3.08 -4.11 -8.13
CA ALA A 302 2.42 -2.90 -7.65
C ALA A 302 2.12 -3.02 -6.16
N TRP A 303 1.36 -4.03 -5.74
CA TRP A 303 0.93 -4.15 -4.34
C TRP A 303 2.05 -4.51 -3.38
N PHE A 304 2.94 -5.43 -3.72
CA PHE A 304 3.88 -6.00 -2.75
C PHE A 304 5.29 -5.41 -2.81
N VAL A 305 5.64 -4.68 -3.86
CA VAL A 305 6.96 -4.06 -4.01
C VAL A 305 6.84 -2.54 -4.07
N TRP A 306 6.19 -2.03 -5.10
CA TRP A 306 6.15 -0.60 -5.37
C TRP A 306 5.35 0.18 -4.33
N PHE A 307 4.21 -0.35 -3.88
CA PHE A 307 3.42 0.25 -2.82
C PHE A 307 4.23 0.41 -1.54
N PHE A 308 4.97 -0.62 -1.12
CA PHE A 308 5.83 -0.55 0.06
C PHE A 308 6.98 0.45 -0.09
N ILE A 309 7.57 0.55 -1.28
CA ILE A 309 8.63 1.53 -1.57
C ILE A 309 8.07 2.95 -1.47
N ILE A 310 6.95 3.23 -2.15
CA ILE A 310 6.32 4.56 -2.19
C ILE A 310 5.83 4.96 -0.79
N GLU A 311 5.08 4.10 -0.11
CA GLU A 311 4.59 4.37 1.24
C GLU A 311 5.72 4.43 2.26
N GLY A 312 6.79 3.65 2.08
CA GLY A 312 8.01 3.76 2.89
C GLY A 312 8.68 5.12 2.73
N ILE A 313 8.75 5.64 1.50
CA ILE A 313 9.27 6.99 1.21
C ILE A 313 8.39 8.06 1.88
N LEU A 314 7.06 7.96 1.75
CA LEU A 314 6.11 8.88 2.38
C LEU A 314 6.19 8.82 3.91
N PHE A 315 6.15 7.63 4.48
CA PHE A 315 6.26 7.37 5.93
C PHE A 315 7.56 7.90 6.51
N SER A 316 8.69 7.69 5.82
CA SER A 316 10.00 8.19 6.29
C SER A 316 10.06 9.72 6.36
N GLY A 317 9.21 10.42 5.60
CA GLY A 317 9.24 11.87 5.48
C GLY A 317 10.47 12.39 4.74
N ILE A 318 11.17 11.56 3.96
CA ILE A 318 12.39 11.98 3.24
C ILE A 318 12.09 13.11 2.23
N LEU A 319 10.88 13.11 1.64
CA LEU A 319 10.40 14.17 0.75
C LEU A 319 10.09 15.49 1.49
N SER A 320 10.04 15.48 2.82
CA SER A 320 9.76 16.66 3.65
C SER A 320 10.99 17.57 3.85
N CYS A 321 12.16 17.19 3.31
CA CYS A 321 13.42 17.92 3.52
C CYS A 321 13.33 19.37 3.02
N GLY A 322 13.05 20.30 3.93
CA GLY A 322 12.96 21.74 3.67
C GLY A 322 11.59 22.36 3.96
N GLY A 323 10.55 21.56 4.25
CA GLY A 323 9.26 22.02 4.78
C GLY A 323 8.49 23.05 3.92
N ARG A 324 8.93 23.30 2.69
CA ARG A 324 8.48 24.47 1.91
C ARG A 324 7.40 24.16 0.90
N PHE A 325 7.39 22.94 0.34
CA PHE A 325 6.48 22.60 -0.75
C PHE A 325 5.19 21.92 -0.28
N PHE A 326 5.23 21.05 0.74
CA PHE A 326 4.04 20.34 1.25
C PHE A 326 4.09 20.08 2.77
N PRO A 327 4.04 21.12 3.62
CA PRO A 327 4.27 21.00 5.06
C PRO A 327 3.24 20.12 5.80
N ASN A 328 2.02 19.99 5.27
CA ASN A 328 0.94 19.26 5.94
C ASN A 328 0.66 17.87 5.35
N MET A 329 1.05 17.60 4.09
CA MET A 329 0.77 16.30 3.45
C MET A 329 1.96 15.33 3.52
N LEU A 330 3.19 15.82 3.64
CA LEU A 330 4.41 14.99 3.56
C LEU A 330 5.22 15.02 4.86
N GLY A 331 4.58 15.18 6.01
CA GLY A 331 5.28 15.24 7.30
C GLY A 331 6.13 13.99 7.59
N GLY A 332 5.62 12.81 7.24
CA GLY A 332 6.21 11.54 7.66
C GLY A 332 6.18 11.36 9.18
N TRP A 333 6.54 10.16 9.64
CA TRP A 333 6.58 9.78 11.04
C TRP A 333 7.48 10.68 11.92
N PRO A 334 8.71 11.06 11.50
CA PRO A 334 9.58 11.88 12.35
C PRO A 334 9.02 13.27 12.64
N TYR A 335 8.25 13.85 11.72
CA TYR A 335 7.64 15.16 11.91
C TYR A 335 6.49 15.11 12.90
N GLU A 336 5.62 14.09 12.81
CA GLU A 336 4.50 13.90 13.73
C GLU A 336 4.98 13.68 15.16
N MET A 337 6.00 12.83 15.35
CA MET A 337 6.65 12.63 16.64
C MET A 337 7.18 13.94 17.25
N LYS A 338 7.82 14.79 16.43
CA LYS A 338 8.30 16.11 16.87
C LYS A 338 7.16 17.04 17.26
N GLN A 339 6.05 17.03 16.52
CA GLN A 339 4.86 17.80 16.88
C GLN A 339 4.26 17.33 18.20
N GLU A 340 4.16 16.01 18.40
CA GLU A 340 3.61 15.44 19.61
C GLU A 340 4.47 15.75 20.84
N GLN A 341 5.81 15.65 20.71
CA GLN A 341 6.75 16.07 21.75
C GLN A 341 6.64 17.56 22.07
N LYS A 342 6.48 18.43 21.06
CA LYS A 342 6.25 19.87 21.28
C LYS A 342 4.95 20.13 22.04
N LYS A 343 3.87 19.41 21.71
CA LYS A 343 2.58 19.52 22.42
C LYS A 343 2.72 19.07 23.88
N LYS A 344 3.36 17.92 24.15
CA LYS A 344 3.66 17.43 25.51
C LYS A 344 4.47 18.47 26.31
N ASN A 345 5.56 18.97 25.73
CA ASN A 345 6.40 20.02 26.36
C ASN A 345 5.66 21.35 26.60
N SER A 346 4.63 21.68 25.81
CA SER A 346 3.82 22.88 26.02
C SER A 346 2.80 22.70 27.15
N MET A 347 2.20 21.52 27.28
CA MET A 347 1.27 21.21 28.37
C MET A 347 1.97 21.20 29.74
N ASP A 348 3.18 20.66 29.81
CA ASP A 348 4.00 20.68 31.02
C ASP A 348 4.36 22.11 31.49
N LYS A 349 4.40 23.08 30.57
CA LYS A 349 4.67 24.49 30.91
C LYS A 349 3.42 25.22 31.39
N THR A 350 2.26 24.91 30.83
CA THR A 350 0.99 25.60 31.14
C THR A 350 0.39 25.11 32.45
N HIS A 351 0.71 23.88 32.86
CA HIS A 351 0.38 23.38 34.19
C HIS A 351 1.66 23.29 35.02
N PRO A 352 2.24 24.43 35.49
CA PRO A 352 3.30 24.35 36.46
C PRO A 352 2.73 23.57 37.64
N GLN A 353 3.25 22.36 37.86
CA GLN A 353 3.07 21.60 39.09
C GLN A 353 3.07 22.63 40.21
N PRO A 354 2.00 22.74 41.03
CA PRO A 354 1.90 23.79 42.02
C PRO A 354 3.20 23.76 42.80
N ILE A 355 4.04 24.77 42.55
CA ILE A 355 5.38 24.82 43.11
C ILE A 355 5.10 24.83 44.59
N ASN A 356 5.39 23.68 45.17
CA ASN A 356 5.13 23.37 46.53
C ASN A 356 5.56 24.60 47.34
N VAL A 357 4.58 25.20 48.00
CA VAL A 357 4.73 26.15 49.12
C VAL A 357 5.35 25.37 50.30
N ILE A 358 6.38 24.57 50.03
CA ILE A 358 7.30 23.94 50.97
C ILE A 358 8.52 24.87 51.03
N ARG A 359 8.28 26.15 51.31
CA ARG A 359 9.33 27.04 51.85
C ARG A 359 9.03 27.51 53.27
N ASN A 360 7.83 27.27 53.80
CA ASN A 360 7.47 27.67 55.17
C ASN A 360 7.45 26.55 56.21
N SER A 361 7.50 25.27 55.84
CA SER A 361 7.57 24.18 56.84
C SER A 361 8.93 24.02 57.51
N LYS A 362 10.02 24.54 56.90
CA LYS A 362 11.35 24.58 57.57
C LYS A 362 11.46 25.64 58.67
N ASN A 363 10.62 26.67 58.67
CA ASN A 363 10.58 27.64 59.78
C ASN A 363 9.69 27.18 60.94
N ILE A 364 8.67 26.36 60.68
CA ILE A 364 7.82 25.78 61.73
C ILE A 364 8.52 24.61 62.47
N ALA A 365 9.43 23.90 61.79
CA ALA A 365 10.24 22.84 62.42
C ALA A 365 11.41 23.34 63.29
N VAL A 366 11.81 24.62 63.16
CA VAL A 366 12.84 25.23 64.04
C VAL A 366 12.20 25.77 65.33
N GLU A 367 10.93 26.15 65.30
CA GLU A 367 10.22 26.66 66.48
C GLU A 367 9.71 25.54 67.40
N SER A 368 9.42 24.36 66.85
CA SER A 368 9.05 23.16 67.64
C SER A 368 10.25 22.46 68.31
N LYS A 369 11.49 22.65 67.83
CA LYS A 369 12.70 22.10 68.48
C LYS A 369 13.23 22.94 69.65
N LYS A 370 12.75 24.17 69.85
CA LYS A 370 13.15 25.01 71.00
C LYS A 370 12.33 24.77 72.26
N LYS A 371 11.16 24.12 72.17
CA LYS A 371 10.31 23.80 73.35
C LYS A 371 10.55 22.41 73.96
N ASN A 372 11.16 21.45 73.25
CA ASN A 372 11.38 20.09 73.77
C ASN A 372 12.78 19.82 74.36
N LYS A 373 13.62 20.85 74.57
CA LYS A 373 14.95 20.68 75.20
C LYS A 373 14.97 20.93 76.72
N ARG A 374 13.84 20.70 77.41
CA ARG A 374 13.74 20.88 78.87
C ARG A 374 13.20 19.69 79.66
N GLN A 375 12.82 18.59 79.03
CA GLN A 375 12.36 17.40 79.76
C GLN A 375 12.92 16.14 79.13
N GLY A 376 13.48 15.25 79.94
CA GLY A 376 13.83 13.89 79.52
C GLY A 376 15.32 13.55 79.58
N ALA A 377 16.01 13.91 80.66
CA ALA A 377 17.13 13.13 81.14
C ALA A 377 16.57 12.01 82.04
N GLN A 378 16.61 10.75 81.60
CA GLN A 378 16.83 9.57 82.46
C GLN A 378 16.78 8.24 81.66
N LYS A 379 17.76 7.36 81.97
CA LYS A 379 17.84 5.89 81.79
C LYS A 379 18.03 5.36 80.35
N LYS A 380 19.20 4.83 79.93
CA LYS A 380 19.83 3.49 80.23
C LYS A 380 18.81 2.35 80.09
N GLU A 381 18.99 1.30 79.29
CA GLU A 381 20.16 0.40 79.18
C GLU A 381 20.00 -0.57 77.97
N SER A 382 21.14 -0.94 77.33
CA SER A 382 21.56 -2.23 76.69
C SER A 382 20.55 -3.11 75.90
N VAL A 383 20.83 -3.72 74.74
CA VAL A 383 21.91 -4.68 74.38
C VAL A 383 21.95 -4.83 72.83
N ASN A 384 23.18 -5.02 72.30
CA ASN A 384 23.68 -5.67 71.06
C ASN A 384 22.69 -6.35 70.08
N ASP A 385 22.90 -6.40 68.75
CA ASP A 385 24.01 -7.09 68.08
C ASP A 385 24.06 -6.78 66.56
N ASP A 386 25.18 -7.21 65.98
CA ASP A 386 25.81 -6.84 64.72
C ASP A 386 25.10 -7.24 63.40
N SER A 387 25.33 -6.47 62.32
CA SER A 387 26.20 -6.95 61.22
C SER A 387 26.30 -5.94 60.06
N TYR A 388 27.55 -5.80 59.64
CA TYR A 388 28.07 -4.98 58.55
C TYR A 388 27.69 -5.53 57.17
N ILE A 389 27.54 -4.65 56.17
CA ILE A 389 28.34 -4.68 54.92
C ILE A 389 28.31 -3.28 54.27
N ASN A 390 29.49 -2.89 53.80
CA ASN A 390 29.93 -1.56 53.45
C ASN A 390 30.46 -1.61 52.01
N THR A 391 29.93 -0.81 51.09
CA THR A 391 30.65 -0.48 49.83
C THR A 391 30.43 0.97 49.39
N LYS A 392 31.40 1.79 49.81
CA LYS A 392 32.17 2.79 49.03
C LYS A 392 31.47 3.63 47.95
N LYS A 393 31.41 4.92 48.28
CA LYS A 393 31.37 6.10 47.41
C LYS A 393 32.60 6.18 46.48
N MET A 394 32.38 6.61 45.24
CA MET A 394 33.37 7.41 44.50
C MET A 394 32.75 8.74 44.06
N LYS A 395 33.31 9.82 44.61
CA LYS A 395 33.16 11.20 44.12
C LYS A 395 34.19 11.42 43.02
N LYS A 396 33.79 12.01 41.89
CA LYS A 396 34.66 12.88 41.09
C LYS A 396 33.92 14.14 40.69
N ASN A 397 34.40 15.25 41.26
CA ASN A 397 34.19 16.60 40.77
C ASN A 397 34.83 16.76 39.39
N LYS A 398 34.17 17.46 38.47
CA LYS A 398 34.89 18.43 37.63
C LYS A 398 33.99 19.63 37.32
N LYS A 399 34.53 20.78 37.71
CA LYS A 399 34.00 22.13 37.64
C LYS A 399 34.63 22.78 36.39
N THR A 400 33.83 23.35 35.50
CA THR A 400 34.29 24.42 34.60
C THR A 400 33.13 25.35 34.29
N THR A 401 33.14 26.47 35.01
CA THR A 401 32.48 27.73 34.71
C THR A 401 33.13 28.40 33.49
N LYS A 402 32.35 28.90 32.54
CA LYS A 402 32.64 30.12 31.77
C LYS A 402 31.31 30.74 31.31
N ALA A 403 31.07 31.97 31.74
CA ALA A 403 30.12 32.93 31.18
C ALA A 403 30.96 34.14 30.69
N PRO A 404 30.37 35.26 30.24
CA PRO A 404 29.60 35.45 29.00
C PRO A 404 30.33 36.47 28.08
N SER A 405 29.98 36.54 26.79
CA SER A 405 30.36 37.69 25.95
C SER A 405 29.16 38.28 25.22
N THR A 406 28.83 39.50 25.63
CA THR A 406 28.00 40.49 24.93
C THR A 406 28.61 40.87 23.57
N GLY A 407 27.77 41.13 22.57
CA GLY A 407 28.25 41.65 21.28
C GLY A 407 27.12 41.92 20.28
N THR A 408 26.52 43.10 20.40
CA THR A 408 25.61 43.76 19.45
C THR A 408 26.28 43.94 18.08
N LYS A 409 25.54 43.75 16.96
CA LYS A 409 25.48 44.71 15.83
C LYS A 409 24.51 44.27 14.71
N SER A 410 23.47 45.08 14.58
CA SER A 410 22.79 45.52 13.35
C SER A 410 23.66 45.49 12.09
N GLY A 411 23.12 44.96 10.99
CA GLY A 411 23.77 44.88 9.69
C GLY A 411 22.77 44.72 8.55
N LYS A 412 22.09 45.82 8.22
CA LYS A 412 21.30 46.06 7.00
C LYS A 412 22.15 45.73 5.76
N LYS A 413 21.77 44.78 4.90
CA LYS A 413 22.38 44.60 3.56
C LYS A 413 21.33 44.64 2.46
N LYS A 414 21.64 45.54 1.52
CA LYS A 414 20.92 45.96 0.33
C LYS A 414 20.82 44.84 -0.71
N SER A 415 19.70 44.89 -1.41
CA SER A 415 19.47 44.39 -2.77
C SER A 415 20.65 44.67 -3.71
N ILE A 416 21.11 43.63 -4.42
CA ILE A 416 21.83 43.75 -5.69
C ILE A 416 21.19 42.74 -6.64
N THR A 417 20.43 43.29 -7.59
CA THR A 417 20.03 42.66 -8.84
C THR A 417 21.27 42.42 -9.68
N ASN A 418 21.50 41.18 -10.12
CA ASN A 418 22.44 40.89 -11.20
C ASN A 418 21.72 40.07 -12.27
N ASN A 419 21.34 40.80 -13.32
CA ASN A 419 20.93 40.29 -14.61
C ASN A 419 22.19 39.76 -15.31
N LYS A 420 22.23 38.47 -15.66
CA LYS A 420 23.22 37.93 -16.60
C LYS A 420 22.49 37.12 -17.65
N GLY A 421 22.46 37.68 -18.86
CA GLY A 421 21.98 37.04 -20.06
C GLY A 421 22.83 35.81 -20.42
N LEU A 422 22.14 34.74 -20.77
CA LEU A 422 22.72 33.55 -21.36
C LEU A 422 22.88 33.79 -22.88
N LYS A 423 24.12 33.77 -23.36
CA LYS A 423 24.43 33.65 -24.78
C LYS A 423 24.19 32.20 -25.20
N VAL A 424 23.26 31.99 -26.11
CA VAL A 424 23.14 30.75 -26.89
C VAL A 424 24.26 30.77 -27.94
N LYS A 425 25.16 29.78 -27.90
CA LYS A 425 26.01 29.41 -29.03
C LYS A 425 25.29 28.28 -29.77
N SER A 426 24.97 28.53 -31.02
CA SER A 426 24.72 27.50 -32.02
C SER A 426 26.00 26.70 -32.25
N LEU A 427 25.86 25.38 -32.34
CA LEU A 427 26.84 24.48 -32.91
C LEU A 427 26.15 23.80 -34.09
N ASP A 428 26.84 23.88 -35.23
CA ASP A 428 26.58 23.17 -36.47
C ASP A 428 26.67 21.64 -36.30
#